data_AF-A0A4Y3TMK7-F1
#
_entry.id   AF-A0A4Y3TMK7-F1
#
_cell.length_a   1.000
_cell.length_b   1.000
_cell.length_c   1.000
_cell.angle_alpha   90.00
_cell.angle_beta   90.00
_cell.angle_gamma   90.00
#
_symmetry.space_group_name_H-M   'P 1'
#
loop_
_entity.id
_entity.type
_entity.pdbx_description
1 polymer ?
#
loop_
_entity_poly.entity_id
_entity_poly.type
_entity_poly.pdbx_seq_one_letter_code
_entity_poly.pdbx_strand_id
1 'polypeptide(L)'
;MLLYKDGNYESGIVLEGHASVKGQRNSEYKILSAGEQITRNQTGQIHFSYLDTETLTRLSAWTKGQVSLDTQTISEASDIFNRYNQKQLVPSFRLADYRLSGMFDLKRPDVFALAVKAVLGGEIREDGQHIYIE
;
A
#
# COMPACT_ATOMS: atom_id res chain seq x y z
N MET A 1 14.00 -3.89 2.59
CA MET A 1 13.42 -5.07 3.29
C MET A 1 12.30 -4.57 4.19
N LEU A 2 11.11 -5.16 4.10
CA LEU A 2 10.02 -4.94 5.04
C LEU A 2 10.07 -6.01 6.12
N LEU A 3 9.79 -5.63 7.37
CA LEU A 3 9.67 -6.54 8.50
C LEU A 3 8.28 -6.37 9.11
N TYR A 4 7.57 -7.48 9.25
CA TYR A 4 6.23 -7.54 9.83
C TYR A 4 6.24 -8.52 11.00
N LYS A 5 5.61 -8.14 12.10
CA LYS A 5 5.49 -8.98 13.30
C LYS A 5 4.02 -9.02 13.71
N ASP A 6 3.47 -10.21 13.68
CA ASP A 6 2.15 -10.53 14.24
C ASP A 6 2.34 -11.50 15.42
N GLY A 7 1.34 -11.61 16.31
CA GLY A 7 1.42 -12.37 17.55
C GLY A 7 1.90 -13.82 17.40
N ASN A 8 1.73 -14.41 16.20
CA ASN A 8 2.12 -15.79 15.90
C ASN A 8 3.34 -15.94 14.96
N TYR A 9 3.80 -14.87 14.30
CA TYR A 9 4.85 -14.96 13.28
C TYR A 9 5.68 -13.69 13.15
N GLU A 10 6.99 -13.87 12.91
CA GLU A 10 7.88 -12.81 12.45
C GLU A 10 8.20 -13.03 10.97
N SER A 11 7.87 -12.07 10.12
CA SER A 11 8.06 -12.17 8.67
C SER A 11 8.95 -11.05 8.14
N GLY A 12 9.83 -11.40 7.19
CA GLY A 12 10.67 -10.47 6.46
C GLY A 12 10.50 -10.65 4.96
N ILE A 13 10.38 -9.55 4.23
CA ILE A 13 10.16 -9.55 2.78
C ILE A 13 11.20 -8.66 2.11
N VAL A 14 11.80 -9.15 1.02
CA VAL A 14 12.67 -8.36 0.15
C VAL A 14 11.84 -7.83 -1.02
N LEU A 15 11.66 -6.52 -1.09
CA LEU A 15 10.91 -5.88 -2.17
C LEU A 15 11.79 -5.52 -3.38
N GLU A 16 13.03 -5.11 -3.11
CA GLU A 16 14.03 -4.77 -4.12
C GLU A 16 15.42 -5.16 -3.60
N GLY A 17 16.31 -5.54 -4.51
CA GLY A 17 17.68 -5.95 -4.18
C GLY A 17 17.78 -7.33 -3.53
N HIS A 18 18.80 -7.50 -2.69
CA HIS A 18 19.11 -8.76 -2.02
C HIS A 18 19.26 -8.50 -0.52
N ALA A 19 18.91 -9.50 0.30
CA ALA A 19 19.16 -9.44 1.73
C ALA A 19 19.65 -10.78 2.25
N SER A 20 20.61 -10.77 3.15
CA SER A 20 21.10 -11.99 3.79
C SER A 20 20.41 -12.22 5.13
N VAL A 21 19.86 -13.41 5.31
CA VAL A 21 19.39 -13.87 6.62
C VAL A 21 20.38 -14.89 7.18
N LYS A 22 20.80 -14.68 8.43
CA LYS A 22 21.63 -15.61 9.19
C LYS A 22 20.81 -16.18 10.34
N GLY A 23 20.57 -17.48 10.32
CA GLY A 23 19.87 -18.18 11.39
C GLY A 23 20.68 -18.16 12.69
N GLN A 24 19.99 -18.07 13.83
CA GLN A 24 20.61 -17.96 15.15
C GLN A 24 21.16 -19.31 15.69
N ARG A 25 20.78 -20.44 15.08
CA ARG A 25 21.14 -21.80 15.54
C ARG A 25 21.77 -22.75 14.52
N ASN A 26 21.75 -22.42 13.23
CA ASN A 26 22.39 -23.22 12.19
C ASN A 26 23.22 -22.31 11.29
N SER A 27 24.32 -22.85 10.76
CA SER A 27 25.18 -22.26 9.72
C SER A 27 24.47 -21.99 8.38
N GLU A 28 23.14 -21.85 8.39
CA GLU A 28 22.31 -21.53 7.25
C GLU A 28 22.35 -20.03 7.00
N TYR A 29 23.13 -19.67 5.99
CA TYR A 29 23.14 -18.37 5.37
C TYR A 29 22.29 -18.48 4.09
N LYS A 30 21.21 -17.71 4.00
CA LYS A 30 20.44 -17.61 2.76
C LYS A 30 20.35 -16.16 2.30
N ILE A 31 20.70 -15.96 1.03
CA ILE A 31 20.43 -14.70 0.33
C ILE A 31 18.99 -14.79 -0.17
N LEU A 32 18.18 -13.82 0.25
CA LEU A 32 16.85 -13.56 -0.25
C LEU A 32 16.93 -12.53 -1.37
N SER A 33 16.28 -12.83 -2.48
CA SER A 33 16.09 -11.95 -3.63
C SER A 33 14.74 -11.25 -3.55
N ALA A 34 14.54 -10.21 -4.37
CA ALA A 34 13.24 -9.55 -4.49
C ALA A 34 12.12 -10.58 -4.73
N GLY A 35 11.06 -10.52 -3.94
CA GLY A 35 9.96 -11.48 -3.97
C GLY A 35 10.05 -12.62 -2.98
N GLU A 36 11.22 -12.87 -2.41
CA GLU A 36 11.36 -13.90 -1.40
C GLU A 36 10.94 -13.35 -0.02
N GLN A 37 10.10 -14.14 0.64
CA GLN A 37 9.65 -13.94 2.00
C GLN A 37 10.26 -15.01 2.90
N ILE A 38 10.62 -14.60 4.10
CA ILE A 38 10.93 -15.48 5.21
C ILE A 38 9.88 -15.29 6.29
N THR A 39 9.36 -16.40 6.83
CA THR A 39 8.46 -16.38 7.98
C THR A 39 9.02 -17.31 9.05
N ARG A 40 9.11 -16.80 10.27
CA ARG A 40 9.51 -17.54 11.46
C ARG A 40 8.28 -17.72 12.34
N ASN A 41 7.99 -18.96 12.71
CA ASN A 41 6.92 -19.28 13.65
C ASN A 41 7.41 -19.23 15.11
N GLN A 42 6.48 -19.33 16.06
CA GLN A 42 6.77 -19.33 17.50
C GLN A 42 7.70 -20.47 17.96
N THR A 43 7.71 -21.60 17.26
CA THR A 43 8.64 -22.72 17.55
C THR A 43 10.05 -22.49 17.00
N GLY A 44 10.28 -21.37 16.30
CA GLY A 44 11.57 -20.99 15.72
C GLY A 44 11.90 -21.66 14.38
N GLN A 45 10.95 -22.39 13.79
CA GLN A 45 11.09 -22.90 12.42
C GLN A 45 10.97 -21.75 11.43
N ILE A 46 11.81 -21.81 10.40
CA ILE A 46 11.89 -20.83 9.33
C ILE A 46 11.28 -21.45 8.08
N HIS A 47 10.31 -20.75 7.50
CA HIS A 47 9.70 -21.09 6.23
C HIS A 47 10.06 -20.04 5.18
N PHE A 48 10.38 -20.51 3.98
CA PHE A 48 10.65 -19.65 2.83
C PHE A 48 9.51 -19.78 1.84
N SER A 49 8.94 -18.65 1.45
CA SER A 49 7.90 -18.58 0.44
C SER A 49 8.23 -17.50 -0.58
N TYR A 50 7.58 -17.58 -1.73
CA TYR A 50 7.67 -16.56 -2.76
C TYR A 50 6.34 -15.80 -2.80
N LEU A 51 6.41 -14.47 -2.89
CA LEU A 51 5.24 -13.64 -3.15
C LEU A 51 5.04 -13.55 -4.65
N ASP A 52 3.80 -13.67 -5.10
CA ASP A 52 3.47 -13.45 -6.50
C ASP A 52 3.77 -12.00 -6.92
N THR A 53 3.90 -11.80 -8.23
CA THR A 53 4.29 -10.51 -8.82
C THR A 53 3.28 -9.39 -8.52
N GLU A 54 1.99 -9.69 -8.39
CA GLU A 54 0.97 -8.71 -8.06
C GLU A 54 1.14 -8.23 -6.61
N THR A 55 1.29 -9.17 -5.67
CA THR A 55 1.54 -8.87 -4.26
C THR A 55 2.83 -8.07 -4.06
N LEU A 56 3.91 -8.42 -4.78
CA LEU A 56 5.15 -7.65 -4.75
C LEU A 56 4.99 -6.23 -5.26
N THR A 57 4.26 -6.05 -6.36
CA THR A 57 4.00 -4.75 -6.95
C THR A 57 3.20 -3.88 -5.97
N ARG A 58 2.19 -4.44 -5.32
CA ARG A 58 1.37 -3.77 -4.30
C ARG A 58 2.20 -3.36 -3.07
N LEU A 59 3.06 -4.25 -2.57
CA LEU A 59 3.91 -3.96 -1.40
C LEU A 59 5.01 -2.95 -1.73
N SER A 60 5.61 -3.03 -2.93
CA SER A 60 6.60 -2.06 -3.41
C SER A 60 5.98 -0.68 -3.56
N ALA A 61 4.78 -0.60 -4.16
CA ALA A 61 3.99 0.62 -4.23
C ALA A 61 3.80 1.21 -2.82
N TRP A 62 3.34 0.41 -1.86
CA TRP A 62 3.11 0.87 -0.48
C TRP A 62 4.37 1.45 0.17
N THR A 63 5.54 0.82 0.01
CA THR A 63 6.81 1.38 0.51
C THR A 63 7.24 2.66 -0.18
N LYS A 64 6.83 2.87 -1.43
CA LYS A 64 7.08 4.11 -2.18
C LYS A 64 6.02 5.17 -1.93
N GLY A 65 5.05 4.91 -1.05
CA GLY A 65 3.92 5.80 -0.78
C GLY A 65 2.79 5.70 -1.80
N GLN A 66 2.82 4.73 -2.71
CA GLN A 66 1.79 4.48 -3.71
C GLN A 66 0.80 3.40 -3.24
N VAL A 67 -0.48 3.55 -3.57
CA VAL A 67 -1.53 2.55 -3.33
C VAL A 67 -2.17 2.18 -4.66
N SER A 68 -2.44 0.89 -4.86
CA SER A 68 -3.36 0.45 -5.92
C SER A 68 -4.78 0.54 -5.36
N LEU A 69 -5.61 1.36 -5.98
CA LEU A 69 -7.05 1.31 -5.76
C LEU A 69 -7.60 0.38 -6.84
N ASP A 70 -8.06 -0.80 -6.47
CA ASP A 70 -8.53 -1.81 -7.43
C ASP A 70 -10.06 -1.98 -7.33
N THR A 71 -10.60 -1.93 -6.11
CA THR A 71 -12.01 -2.22 -5.81
C THR A 71 -12.71 -1.15 -4.97
N GLN A 72 -11.97 -0.12 -4.53
CA GLN A 72 -12.47 0.88 -3.61
C GLN A 72 -13.41 1.87 -4.30
N THR A 73 -14.47 2.26 -3.59
CA THR A 73 -15.27 3.43 -3.98
C THR A 73 -14.49 4.72 -3.75
N ILE A 74 -14.92 5.84 -4.34
CA ILE A 74 -14.30 7.15 -4.10
C ILE A 74 -14.35 7.51 -2.61
N SER A 75 -15.43 7.14 -1.91
CA SER A 75 -15.52 7.33 -0.46
C SER A 75 -14.44 6.53 0.28
N GLU A 76 -14.32 5.23 -0.01
CA GLU A 76 -13.35 4.36 0.65
C GLU A 76 -11.91 4.80 0.33
N ALA A 77 -11.64 5.20 -0.91
CA ALA A 77 -10.36 5.76 -1.31
C ALA A 77 -10.06 7.05 -0.55
N SER A 78 -11.03 7.97 -0.46
CA SER A 78 -10.88 9.23 0.28
C SER A 78 -10.53 8.98 1.75
N ASP A 79 -11.15 8.00 2.39
CA ASP A 79 -10.83 7.59 3.77
C ASP A 79 -9.41 7.04 3.93
N ILE A 80 -8.86 6.40 2.89
CA ILE A 80 -7.46 5.96 2.90
C ILE A 80 -6.55 7.19 2.86
N PHE A 81 -6.75 8.12 1.92
CA PHE A 81 -5.94 9.35 1.84
C PHE A 81 -6.03 10.19 3.12
N ASN A 82 -7.23 10.35 3.67
CA ASN A 82 -7.53 11.16 4.85
C ASN A 82 -6.80 10.69 6.11
N ARG A 83 -6.48 9.39 6.20
CA ARG A 83 -5.66 8.82 7.29
C ARG A 83 -4.21 9.27 7.26
N TYR A 84 -3.69 9.65 6.09
CA TYR A 84 -2.27 9.97 5.90
C TYR A 84 -2.00 11.44 5.58
N ASN A 85 -3.04 12.25 5.36
CA ASN A 85 -2.91 13.65 4.96
C ASN A 85 -3.62 14.59 5.91
N GLN A 86 -3.07 15.78 6.10
CA GLN A 86 -3.75 16.85 6.84
C GLN A 86 -4.90 17.46 6.01
N LYS A 87 -4.69 17.59 4.69
CA LYS A 87 -5.73 18.06 3.77
C LYS A 87 -6.66 16.90 3.43
N GLN A 88 -7.93 17.05 3.78
CA GLN A 88 -8.94 16.00 3.69
C GLN A 88 -9.66 16.03 2.34
N LEU A 89 -9.86 14.87 1.74
CA LEU A 89 -10.75 14.65 0.61
C LEU A 89 -12.19 14.51 1.10
N VAL A 90 -13.10 15.27 0.49
CA VAL A 90 -14.53 15.27 0.81
C VAL A 90 -15.32 15.05 -0.49
N PRO A 91 -15.59 13.79 -0.87
CA PRO A 91 -16.38 13.51 -2.07
C PRO A 91 -17.87 13.79 -1.83
N SER A 92 -18.56 14.27 -2.87
CA SER A 92 -20.01 14.43 -2.85
C SER A 92 -20.71 13.07 -2.84
N PHE A 93 -21.92 13.03 -2.28
CA PHE A 93 -22.74 11.81 -2.27
C PHE A 93 -23.00 11.26 -3.68
N ARG A 94 -22.95 12.11 -4.71
CA ARG A 94 -23.16 11.70 -6.11
C ARG A 94 -21.97 10.90 -6.65
N LEU A 95 -20.77 11.13 -6.14
CA LEU A 95 -19.54 10.49 -6.61
C LEU A 95 -19.04 9.39 -5.66
N ALA A 96 -19.53 9.37 -4.42
CA ALA A 96 -19.05 8.51 -3.33
C ALA A 96 -18.99 7.02 -3.69
N ASP A 97 -20.00 6.49 -4.39
CA ASP A 97 -20.12 5.06 -4.72
C ASP A 97 -19.44 4.65 -6.03
N TYR A 98 -18.95 5.61 -6.81
CA TYR A 98 -18.19 5.30 -8.04
C TYR A 98 -16.85 4.66 -7.68
N ARG A 99 -16.35 3.80 -8.57
CA ARG A 99 -15.04 3.17 -8.41
C ARG A 99 -14.06 3.75 -9.40
N LEU A 100 -12.89 4.14 -8.92
CA LEU A 100 -11.78 4.59 -9.74
C LEU A 100 -10.59 3.68 -9.46
N SER A 101 -10.27 2.83 -10.42
CA SER A 101 -9.12 1.95 -10.33
C SER A 101 -7.87 2.64 -10.85
N GLY A 102 -6.75 2.49 -10.15
CA GLY A 102 -5.48 3.10 -10.55
C GLY A 102 -4.44 3.11 -9.45
N MET A 103 -3.23 3.49 -9.82
CA MET A 103 -2.11 3.64 -8.88
C MET A 103 -1.98 5.10 -8.48
N PHE A 104 -2.02 5.38 -7.18
CA PHE A 104 -1.99 6.73 -6.65
C PHE A 104 -0.94 6.90 -5.56
N ASP A 105 -0.25 8.04 -5.54
CA ASP A 105 0.61 8.43 -4.43
C ASP A 105 -0.25 8.95 -3.26
N LEU A 106 -0.25 8.23 -2.14
CA LEU A 106 -0.99 8.56 -0.91
C LEU A 106 -0.59 9.91 -0.32
N LYS A 107 0.57 10.48 -0.67
CA LYS A 107 0.99 11.81 -0.22
C LYS A 107 0.46 12.94 -1.10
N ARG A 108 -0.27 12.60 -2.17
CA ARG A 108 -0.79 13.54 -3.17
C ARG A 108 -2.32 13.40 -3.34
N PRO A 109 -3.11 13.78 -2.32
CA PRO A 109 -4.57 13.76 -2.43
C PRO A 109 -5.10 14.69 -3.54
N ASP A 110 -4.37 15.75 -3.88
CA ASP A 110 -4.65 16.66 -5.01
C ASP A 110 -4.70 15.93 -6.36
N VAL A 111 -3.77 14.99 -6.59
CA VAL A 111 -3.72 14.21 -7.84
C VAL A 111 -4.91 13.27 -7.93
N PHE A 112 -5.25 12.63 -6.81
CA PHE A 112 -6.42 11.76 -6.77
C PHE A 112 -7.68 12.54 -7.10
N ALA A 113 -7.90 13.71 -6.50
CA ALA A 113 -9.06 14.55 -6.79
C ALA A 113 -9.12 14.97 -8.28
N LEU A 114 -7.98 15.36 -8.88
CA LEU A 114 -7.89 15.67 -10.31
C LEU A 114 -8.24 14.48 -11.20
N ALA A 115 -7.82 13.27 -10.84
CA ALA A 115 -8.15 12.05 -11.57
C ALA A 115 -9.65 11.75 -11.50
N VAL A 116 -10.26 11.89 -10.31
CA VAL A 116 -11.72 11.72 -10.14
C VAL A 116 -12.48 12.70 -11.04
N LYS A 117 -12.10 13.98 -11.02
CA LYS A 117 -12.69 15.01 -11.90
C LYS A 117 -12.55 14.66 -13.39
N ALA A 118 -11.38 14.20 -13.80
CA ALA A 118 -11.11 13.90 -15.21
C ALA A 118 -11.92 12.70 -15.73
N VAL A 119 -12.14 11.69 -14.88
CA VAL A 119 -12.78 10.42 -15.28
C VAL A 119 -14.29 10.45 -15.10
N LEU A 120 -14.78 10.96 -13.96
CA LEU A 120 -16.21 10.93 -13.62
C LEU A 120 -16.94 12.22 -13.99
N GLY A 121 -16.20 13.29 -14.32
CA GLY A 121 -16.76 14.62 -14.42
C GLY A 121 -17.10 15.20 -13.05
N GLY A 122 -17.05 16.53 -12.92
CA GLY A 122 -17.34 17.20 -11.66
C GLY A 122 -16.52 18.47 -11.45
N GLU A 123 -16.74 19.10 -10.31
CA GLU A 123 -15.99 20.28 -9.89
C GLU A 123 -15.11 19.96 -8.69
N ILE A 124 -13.98 20.68 -8.59
CA ILE A 124 -13.12 20.63 -7.42
C ILE A 124 -13.16 22.00 -6.79
N ARG A 125 -13.52 22.04 -5.52
CA ARG A 125 -13.40 23.22 -4.67
C ARG A 125 -12.41 22.92 -3.58
N GLU A 126 -11.49 23.84 -3.30
CA GLU A 126 -10.48 23.64 -2.27
C GLU A 126 -10.51 24.79 -1.26
N ASP A 127 -10.27 24.43 0.01
CA ASP A 127 -9.90 25.38 1.05
C ASP A 127 -8.58 24.94 1.71
N GLY A 128 -8.17 25.63 2.78
CA GLY A 128 -6.89 25.37 3.45
C GLY A 128 -6.77 23.95 4.04
N GLN A 129 -7.88 23.26 4.31
CA GLN A 129 -7.90 21.94 4.94
C GLN A 129 -8.66 20.87 4.15
N HIS A 130 -9.41 21.25 3.12
CA HIS A 130 -10.28 20.32 2.40
C HIS A 130 -10.15 20.45 0.88
N ILE A 131 -10.35 19.33 0.20
CA ILE A 131 -10.58 19.22 -1.24
C ILE A 131 -11.96 18.58 -1.40
N TYR A 132 -12.93 19.37 -1.86
CA TYR A 132 -14.28 18.91 -2.17
C TYR A 132 -14.34 18.46 -3.61
N ILE A 133 -14.91 17.27 -3.86
CA ILE A 133 -15.11 16.69 -5.18
C ILE A 133 -16.61 16.60 -5.44
N GLU A 134 -17.16 17.43 -6.34
CA GLU A 134 -18.61 17.66 -6.50
C GLU A 134 -19.23 17.20 -7.81
#